data_AF-A0A397IH66-F1
#
_entry.id   AF-A0A397IH66-F1
#
_cell.length_a   1.000
_cell.length_b   1.000
_cell.length_c   1.000
_cell.angle_alpha   90.00
_cell.angle_beta   90.00
_cell.angle_gamma   90.00
#
_symmetry.space_group_name_H-M   'P 1'
#
loop_
_entity.id
_entity.type
_entity.pdbx_description
1 polymer ?
#
loop_
_entity_poly.entity_id
_entity_poly.type
_entity_poly.pdbx_seq_one_letter_code
_entity_poly.pdbx_strand_id
1 'polypeptide(L)'
;MDQVNTNKQKLELDYLDSKFIQFVFKEHYIQNVNNKMGSVEKKLKTEEKRARGQEPKSSIAHVHSKSEETEEIKETGEKEEIGEMGEMDNDGYTSE
;
A
#
# COMPACT_ATOMS: atom_id res chain seq x y z
N MET A 1 2.75 -50.69 -11.06
CA MET A 1 3.82 -49.80 -10.56
C MET A 1 3.65 -48.35 -11.05
N ASP A 2 2.93 -48.09 -12.14
CA ASP A 2 2.87 -46.75 -12.74
C ASP A 2 2.07 -45.71 -11.94
N GLN A 3 0.95 -46.11 -11.31
CA GLN A 3 0.09 -45.17 -10.58
C GLN A 3 0.78 -44.53 -9.35
N VAL A 4 1.65 -45.27 -8.67
CA VAL A 4 2.41 -44.75 -7.52
C VAL A 4 3.44 -43.71 -7.98
N ASN A 5 4.10 -43.95 -9.10
CA ASN A 5 5.07 -43.02 -9.68
C ASN A 5 4.40 -41.74 -10.21
N THR A 6 3.25 -41.88 -10.88
CA THR A 6 2.46 -40.72 -11.32
C THR A 6 2.01 -39.85 -10.15
N ASN A 7 1.53 -40.47 -9.06
CA ASN A 7 1.13 -39.72 -7.86
C ASN A 7 2.31 -39.01 -7.19
N LYS A 8 3.48 -39.64 -7.15
CA LYS A 8 4.70 -39.03 -6.63
C LYS A 8 5.11 -37.81 -7.46
N GLN A 9 5.12 -37.92 -8.79
CA GLN A 9 5.45 -36.81 -9.69
C GLN A 9 4.46 -35.65 -9.56
N LYS A 10 3.16 -35.96 -9.41
CA LYS A 10 2.15 -34.93 -9.17
C LYS A 10 2.41 -34.17 -7.87
N LEU A 11 2.70 -34.88 -6.78
CA LEU A 11 3.00 -34.27 -5.49
C LEU A 11 4.26 -33.38 -5.54
N GLU A 12 5.30 -33.82 -6.26
CA GLU A 12 6.52 -33.02 -6.47
C GLU A 12 6.22 -31.74 -7.26
N LEU A 13 5.37 -31.81 -8.29
CA LEU A 13 4.93 -30.63 -9.05
C LEU A 13 4.12 -29.66 -8.18
N ASP A 14 3.13 -30.16 -7.45
CA ASP A 14 2.29 -29.34 -6.56
C ASP A 14 3.14 -28.64 -5.48
N TYR A 15 4.17 -29.32 -4.96
CA TYR A 15 5.12 -28.74 -4.02
C TYR A 15 5.97 -27.62 -4.64
N LEU A 16 6.47 -27.83 -5.86
CA LEU A 16 7.25 -26.81 -6.59
C LEU A 16 6.40 -25.57 -6.89
N ASP A 17 5.16 -25.76 -7.33
CA ASP A 17 4.22 -24.66 -7.59
C ASP A 17 3.92 -23.85 -6.31
N SER A 18 3.69 -24.53 -5.19
CA SER A 18 3.49 -23.88 -3.89
C SER A 18 4.70 -23.03 -3.47
N LYS A 19 5.92 -23.56 -3.66
CA LYS A 19 7.16 -22.83 -3.36
C LYS A 19 7.38 -21.64 -4.28
N PHE A 20 7.07 -21.78 -5.56
CA PHE A 20 7.17 -20.68 -6.51
C PHE A 20 6.19 -19.56 -6.17
N ILE A 21 4.93 -19.89 -5.88
CA ILE A 21 3.91 -18.92 -5.45
C ILE A 21 4.39 -18.17 -4.18
N GLN A 22 4.87 -18.90 -3.16
CA GLN A 22 5.44 -18.29 -1.95
C GLN A 22 6.61 -17.34 -2.25
N PHE A 23 7.49 -17.72 -3.17
CA PHE A 23 8.62 -16.88 -3.60
C PHE A 23 8.13 -15.58 -4.25
N VAL A 24 7.19 -15.66 -5.21
CA VAL A 24 6.63 -14.49 -5.89
C VAL A 24 5.96 -13.54 -4.90
N PHE A 25 5.13 -14.06 -3.98
CA PHE A 25 4.49 -13.24 -2.95
C PHE A 25 5.51 -12.55 -2.05
N LYS A 26 6.57 -13.25 -1.65
CA LYS A 26 7.63 -12.69 -0.81
C LYS A 26 8.37 -11.54 -1.52
N GLU A 27 8.74 -11.73 -2.79
CA GLU A 27 9.41 -10.69 -3.58
C GLU A 27 8.51 -9.45 -3.75
N HIS A 28 7.24 -9.64 -4.09
CA HIS A 28 6.28 -8.54 -4.20
C HIS A 28 6.09 -7.80 -2.87
N TYR A 29 6.03 -8.53 -1.76
CA TYR A 29 5.91 -7.94 -0.42
C TYR A 29 7.14 -7.08 -0.08
N ILE A 30 8.35 -7.60 -0.32
CA ILE A 30 9.60 -6.87 -0.10
C ILE A 30 9.64 -5.59 -0.94
N GLN A 31 9.27 -5.66 -2.23
CA GLN A 31 9.20 -4.50 -3.10
C GLN A 31 8.22 -3.44 -2.57
N ASN A 32 7.02 -3.86 -2.11
CA ASN A 32 6.03 -2.94 -1.57
C ASN A 32 6.52 -2.24 -0.29
N VAL A 33 7.15 -3.00 0.62
CA VAL A 33 7.76 -2.43 1.84
C VAL A 33 8.85 -1.42 1.50
N ASN A 34 9.75 -1.75 0.56
CA ASN A 34 10.82 -0.84 0.14
C ASN A 34 10.27 0.45 -0.50
N ASN A 35 9.24 0.34 -1.35
CA ASN A 35 8.58 1.49 -1.96
C ASN A 35 7.94 2.41 -0.90
N LYS A 36 7.25 1.82 0.08
CA LYS A 36 6.62 2.55 1.18
C LYS A 36 7.67 3.22 2.07
N MET A 37 8.75 2.52 2.41
CA MET A 37 9.87 3.06 3.18
C MET A 37 10.51 4.25 2.46
N GLY A 38 10.80 4.13 1.16
CA GLY A 38 11.34 5.23 0.36
C GLY A 38 10.43 6.45 0.28
N SER A 39 9.10 6.26 0.30
CA SER A 39 8.12 7.35 0.37
C SER A 39 8.15 8.05 1.73
N VAL A 40 8.19 7.28 2.82
CA VAL A 40 8.27 7.82 4.20
C VAL A 40 9.57 8.59 4.41
N GLU A 41 10.71 8.08 3.95
CA GLU A 41 12.00 8.78 4.04
C GLU A 41 11.99 10.13 3.30
N LYS A 42 11.35 10.20 2.13
CA LYS A 42 11.20 11.47 1.39
C LYS A 42 10.34 12.47 2.15
N LYS A 43 9.24 12.02 2.75
CA LYS A 43 8.37 12.87 3.59
C LYS A 43 9.14 13.38 4.80
N LEU A 44 9.83 12.50 5.52
CA LEU A 44 10.67 12.87 6.68
C LEU A 44 11.74 13.89 6.31
N LYS A 45 12.49 13.70 5.22
CA LYS A 45 13.49 14.69 4.75
C LYS A 45 12.86 16.04 4.38
N THR A 46 11.62 16.03 3.88
CA THR A 46 10.89 17.26 3.54
C THR A 46 10.44 17.98 4.81
N GLU A 47 9.91 17.24 5.79
CA GLU A 47 9.55 17.77 7.10
C GLU A 47 10.77 18.26 7.88
N GLU A 48 11.90 17.57 7.83
CA GLU A 48 13.16 18.03 8.44
C GLU A 48 13.64 19.35 7.84
N LYS A 49 13.56 19.52 6.51
CA LYS A 49 13.90 20.80 5.84
C LYS A 49 12.95 21.92 6.26
N ARG A 50 11.65 21.62 6.37
CA ARG A 50 10.63 22.54 6.86
C ARG A 50 10.88 22.96 8.30
N ALA A 51 11.16 22.00 9.19
CA ALA A 51 11.46 22.23 10.59
C ALA A 51 12.74 23.05 10.80
N ARG A 52 13.73 22.92 9.90
CA ARG A 52 14.97 23.72 9.91
C ARG A 52 14.82 25.13 9.32
N GLY A 53 13.60 25.57 8.99
CA GLY A 53 13.34 26.89 8.41
C GLY A 53 13.88 27.07 6.98
N GLN A 54 14.32 25.99 6.33
CA GLN A 54 14.66 25.95 4.92
C GLN A 54 13.42 25.56 4.12
N GLU A 55 12.34 26.33 4.25
CA GLU A 55 11.26 26.22 3.27
C GLU A 55 11.80 26.72 1.91
N PRO A 56 11.53 26.02 0.79
CA PRO A 56 11.59 26.68 -0.50
C PRO A 56 10.65 27.88 -0.38
N LYS A 57 11.20 29.10 -0.48
CA LYS A 57 10.43 30.34 -0.44
C LYS A 57 9.19 30.15 -1.30
N SER A 58 8.03 29.97 -0.67
CA SER A 58 6.78 29.92 -1.40
C SER A 58 6.66 31.28 -2.08
N SER A 59 6.68 31.28 -3.41
CA SER A 59 6.46 32.46 -4.23
C SER A 59 5.00 32.90 -4.04
N ILE A 60 4.75 33.66 -2.97
CA ILE A 60 3.54 34.47 -2.85
C ILE A 60 3.81 35.78 -3.60
N ALA A 61 2.87 36.08 -4.51
CA ALA A 61 2.60 37.35 -5.16
C ALA A 61 3.32 37.70 -6.49
N HIS A 62 2.65 37.34 -7.59
CA HIS A 62 2.07 38.38 -8.44
C HIS A 62 0.64 38.02 -8.84
N VAL A 63 -0.32 38.48 -8.03
CA VAL A 63 -1.71 38.62 -8.47
C VAL A 63 -1.73 39.82 -9.41
N HIS A 64 -1.67 39.59 -10.72
CA HIS A 64 -2.18 40.54 -11.69
C HIS A 64 -3.60 40.14 -12.04
N SER A 65 -4.54 40.89 -11.46
CA SER A 65 -5.95 40.90 -11.82
C SER A 65 -6.13 41.34 -13.27
N LYS A 66 -6.51 40.42 -14.18
CA LYS A 66 -7.33 40.72 -15.37
C LYS A 66 -8.19 39.49 -15.72
N SER A 67 -9.48 39.62 -15.42
CA SER A 67 -10.66 39.16 -16.18
C SER A 67 -10.49 37.99 -17.17
N GLU A 68 -11.17 36.87 -16.95
CA GLU A 68 -12.48 36.50 -17.55
C GLU A 68 -12.82 35.01 -17.26
N GLU A 69 -14.12 34.75 -17.07
CA GLU A 69 -14.82 33.45 -17.11
C GLU A 69 -14.58 32.42 -16.00
N THR A 70 -15.44 32.47 -14.97
CA THR A 70 -15.77 31.36 -14.06
C THR A 70 -16.81 30.44 -14.69
N GLU A 71 -16.43 29.20 -14.99
CA GLU A 71 -17.36 28.06 -15.04
C GLU A 71 -16.96 27.00 -13.99
N GLU A 72 -17.90 26.80 -13.06
CA GLU A 72 -18.22 25.59 -12.28
C GLU A 72 -17.06 24.72 -11.74
N ILE A 73 -16.68 24.96 -10.47
CA ILE A 73 -16.14 23.90 -9.62
C ILE A 73 -17.34 23.20 -8.97
N LYS A 74 -17.69 22.01 -9.48
CA LYS A 74 -18.60 21.10 -8.76
C LYS A 74 -17.90 20.59 -7.52
N GLU A 75 -18.45 20.99 -6.38
CA GLU A 75 -18.21 20.44 -5.06
C GLU A 75 -18.54 18.93 -5.06
N THR A 76 -17.52 18.08 -4.96
CA THR A 76 -17.71 16.68 -4.53
C THR A 76 -17.05 16.53 -3.17
N GLY A 77 -17.73 17.04 -2.14
CA GLY A 77 -17.50 16.60 -0.78
C GLY A 77 -18.52 15.53 -0.46
N GLU A 78 -18.11 14.26 -0.36
CA GLU A 78 -18.76 13.33 0.56
C GLU A 78 -17.82 12.17 0.96
N LYS A 79 -17.44 12.29 2.24
CA LYS A 79 -16.88 11.39 3.24
C LYS A 79 -16.68 9.91 2.88
N GLU A 80 -15.45 9.44 3.09
CA GLU A 80 -15.14 8.04 3.36
C GLU A 80 -15.91 7.55 4.59
N GLU A 81 -16.78 6.56 4.39
CA GLU A 81 -17.38 5.74 5.44
C GLU A 81 -16.32 4.73 5.88
N ILE A 82 -15.67 4.99 7.02
CA ILE A 82 -14.79 4.02 7.66
C ILE A 82 -15.72 2.97 8.28
N GLY A 83 -15.88 1.82 7.60
CA GLY A 83 -16.67 0.71 8.12
C GLY A 83 -16.17 0.26 9.49
N GLU A 84 -17.11 0.06 10.42
CA GLU A 84 -16.91 -0.50 11.75
C GLU A 84 -16.09 -1.79 11.67
N MET A 85 -14.92 -1.81 12.33
CA MET A 85 -14.26 -3.07 12.65
C MET A 85 -15.12 -3.81 13.66
N GLY A 86 -15.80 -4.86 13.19
CA GLY A 86 -16.56 -5.78 14.02
C GLY A 86 -15.67 -6.38 15.12
N GLU A 87 -16.25 -6.44 16.32
CA GLU A 87 -15.65 -7.08 17.49
C GLU A 87 -15.35 -8.55 17.16
N MET A 88 -14.08 -8.93 17.18
CA MET A 88 -13.68 -10.33 17.10
C MET A 88 -13.83 -10.93 18.50
N ASP A 89 -14.95 -11.62 18.72
CA ASP A 89 -15.07 -12.57 19.82
C ASP A 89 -13.96 -13.62 19.67
N ASN A 90 -13.11 -13.69 20.70
CA ASN A 90 -11.91 -14.51 20.73
C ASN A 90 -12.08 -15.56 21.83
N ASP A 91 -13.03 -16.47 21.65
CA ASP A 91 -13.22 -17.64 22.50
C ASP A 91 -12.97 -18.91 21.70
N GLY A 92 -11.89 -19.62 22.01
CA GLY A 92 -11.63 -20.88 21.31
C GLY A 92 -10.33 -21.59 21.63
N TYR A 93 -9.81 -21.45 22.86
CA TYR A 93 -8.86 -22.43 23.38
C TYR A 93 -9.67 -23.56 24.03
N THR A 94 -9.94 -24.62 23.28
CA THR A 94 -10.40 -25.90 23.84
C THR A 94 -9.43 -26.97 23.42
N SER A 95 -8.53 -27.30 24.34
CA SER A 95 -7.65 -28.47 24.29
C SER A 95 -8.39 -29.68 24.87
N GLU A 96 -8.71 -30.66 24.02
CA GLU A 96 -8.74 -32.09 24.36
C GLU A 96 -8.27 -32.90 23.14
#